data_AF-A0A3B9K5K6-F1
#
_entry.id   AF-A0A3B9K5K6-F1
#
_cell.length_a   1.000
_cell.length_b   1.000
_cell.length_c   1.000
_cell.angle_alpha   90.00
_cell.angle_beta   90.00
_cell.angle_gamma   90.00
#
_symmetry.space_group_name_H-M   'P 1'
#
loop_
_entity.id
_entity.type
_entity.pdbx_description
1 polymer ?
#
loop_
_entity_poly.entity_id
_entity_poly.type
_entity_poly.pdbx_seq_one_letter_code
_entity_poly.pdbx_strand_id
1 'polypeptide(L)'
;MVRLKKNRDRLKNLTSKIDSFKIAKDSRRSRKASKIGYALRLSTEFASALIVGLVIGTALDKWFETKPLFIMIFIILGIATGLFNIFKSVRKIKTNHLHEKDSVDNSRK
;
A
#
# COMPACT_ATOMS: atom_id res chain seq x y z
N MET A 1 -19.73 28.04 46.55
CA MET A 1 -20.06 27.08 45.46
C MET A 1 -19.48 27.43 44.08
N VAL A 2 -19.27 28.71 43.72
CA VAL A 2 -18.86 29.15 42.36
C VAL A 2 -17.47 28.62 41.88
N ARG A 3 -16.50 28.46 42.78
CA ARG A 3 -15.14 27.99 42.45
C ARG A 3 -15.07 26.55 41.91
N LEU A 4 -16.02 25.71 42.31
CA LEU A 4 -16.03 24.29 41.92
C LEU A 4 -16.48 24.10 40.46
N LYS A 5 -17.42 24.93 39.98
CA LYS A 5 -17.94 24.85 38.61
C LYS A 5 -16.87 25.17 37.57
N LYS A 6 -16.12 26.26 37.80
CA LYS A 6 -15.03 26.72 36.92
C LYS A 6 -13.92 25.68 36.73
N ASN A 7 -13.61 24.88 37.75
CA ASN A 7 -12.61 23.81 37.62
C ASN A 7 -13.15 22.61 36.84
N ARG A 8 -14.43 22.24 37.01
CA ARG A 8 -15.06 21.18 36.20
C ARG A 8 -15.08 21.52 34.72
N ASP A 9 -15.37 22.78 34.37
CA ASP A 9 -15.41 23.23 32.98
C ASP A 9 -14.02 23.15 32.32
N ARG A 10 -12.96 23.46 33.08
CA ARG A 10 -11.57 23.30 32.62
C ARG A 10 -11.21 21.84 32.39
N LEU A 11 -11.57 20.96 33.32
CA LEU A 11 -11.33 19.52 33.18
C LEU A 11 -12.05 18.95 31.96
N LYS A 12 -13.31 19.33 31.75
CA LYS A 12 -14.10 18.88 30.60
C LYS A 12 -13.47 19.28 29.25
N ASN A 13 -12.85 20.46 29.18
CA ASN A 13 -12.14 20.94 27.99
C ASN A 13 -10.78 20.27 27.77
N LEU A 14 -10.12 19.79 28.83
CA LEU A 14 -8.87 19.02 28.72
C LEU A 14 -9.16 17.59 28.26
N THR A 15 -10.17 16.94 28.84
CA THR A 15 -10.57 15.58 28.47
C THR A 15 -10.98 15.51 27.00
N SER A 16 -11.81 16.46 26.52
CA SER A 16 -12.22 16.50 25.11
C SER A 16 -11.05 16.73 24.14
N LYS A 17 -10.06 17.54 24.53
CA LYS A 17 -8.81 17.71 23.75
C LYS A 17 -7.96 16.45 23.74
N ILE A 18 -7.88 15.71 24.85
CA ILE A 18 -7.13 14.46 24.95
C ILE A 18 -7.79 13.37 24.10
N ASP A 19 -9.12 13.23 24.17
CA ASP A 19 -9.88 12.24 23.41
C ASP A 19 -9.76 12.48 21.90
N SER A 20 -9.92 13.72 21.45
CA SER A 20 -9.70 14.08 20.04
C SER A 20 -8.26 13.84 19.58
N PHE A 21 -7.26 14.08 20.45
CA PHE A 21 -5.86 13.75 20.14
C PHE A 21 -5.61 12.24 20.09
N LYS A 22 -6.24 11.46 20.97
CA LYS A 22 -6.14 10.00 21.00
C LYS A 22 -6.76 9.38 19.75
N ILE A 23 -7.96 9.82 19.36
CA ILE A 23 -8.63 9.39 18.12
C ILE A 23 -7.80 9.77 16.89
N ALA A 24 -7.23 10.99 16.86
CA ALA A 24 -6.34 11.42 15.78
C ALA A 24 -5.03 10.61 15.74
N LYS A 25 -4.50 10.18 16.90
CA LYS A 25 -3.31 9.34 16.98
C LYS A 25 -3.59 7.91 16.53
N ASP A 26 -4.72 7.32 16.93
CA ASP A 26 -5.10 5.96 16.57
C ASP A 26 -5.45 5.84 15.09
N SER A 27 -6.20 6.80 14.54
CA SER A 27 -6.48 6.88 13.11
C SER A 27 -5.22 7.13 12.26
N ARG A 28 -4.21 7.84 12.79
CA ARG A 28 -2.90 7.95 12.14
C ARG A 28 -2.10 6.65 12.22
N ARG A 29 -2.14 5.93 13.36
CA ARG A 29 -1.48 4.63 13.53
C ARG A 29 -2.08 3.58 12.61
N SER A 30 -3.41 3.51 12.51
CA SER A 30 -4.14 2.62 11.60
C SER A 30 -3.83 2.93 10.13
N ARG A 31 -3.87 4.21 9.72
CA ARG A 31 -3.42 4.61 8.36
C ARG A 31 -1.96 4.26 8.09
N LYS A 32 -1.07 4.42 9.07
CA LYS A 32 0.35 4.06 8.92
C LYS A 32 0.52 2.55 8.78
N ALA A 33 -0.20 1.76 9.58
CA ALA A 33 -0.21 0.30 9.50
C ALA A 33 -0.72 -0.19 8.14
N SER A 34 -1.81 0.40 7.63
CA SER A 34 -2.34 0.10 6.29
C SER A 34 -1.35 0.43 5.16
N LYS A 35 -0.64 1.57 5.24
CA LYS A 35 0.42 1.92 4.28
C LYS A 35 1.59 0.93 4.30
N ILE A 36 2.02 0.53 5.50
CA ILE A 36 3.11 -0.46 5.66
C ILE A 36 2.67 -1.81 5.13
N GLY A 37 1.45 -2.27 5.45
CA GLY A 37 0.92 -3.54 4.95
C GLY A 37 0.83 -3.58 3.42
N TYR A 38 0.44 -2.48 2.79
CA TYR A 38 0.43 -2.36 1.33
C TYR A 38 1.85 -2.43 0.73
N ALA A 39 2.82 -1.71 1.32
CA ALA A 39 4.21 -1.75 0.88
C ALA A 39 4.81 -3.16 1.02
N LEU A 40 4.56 -3.83 2.15
CA LEU A 40 5.01 -5.20 2.39
C LEU A 40 4.43 -6.17 1.37
N ARG A 41 3.13 -6.10 1.09
CA ARG A 41 2.50 -6.92 0.07
C ARG A 41 3.16 -6.73 -1.30
N LEU A 42 3.42 -5.48 -1.70
CA LEU A 42 4.11 -5.17 -2.94
C LEU A 42 5.51 -5.79 -2.99
N SER A 43 6.26 -5.70 -1.88
CA SER A 43 7.58 -6.32 -1.74
C SER A 43 7.52 -7.84 -1.82
N THR A 44 6.54 -8.47 -1.18
CA THR A 44 6.38 -9.94 -1.21
C THR A 44 5.97 -10.43 -2.59
N GLU A 45 5.06 -9.74 -3.28
CA GLU A 45 4.69 -10.06 -4.66
C GLU A 45 5.92 -10.00 -5.57
N PHE A 46 6.75 -8.95 -5.47
CA PHE A 46 8.00 -8.82 -6.22
C PHE A 46 9.03 -9.91 -5.86
N ALA A 47 9.26 -10.15 -4.57
CA ALA A 47 10.21 -11.16 -4.10
C ALA A 47 9.82 -12.57 -4.56
N SER A 48 8.52 -12.90 -4.54
CA SER A 48 8.02 -14.20 -5.00
C SER A 48 8.32 -14.44 -6.48
N ALA A 49 8.13 -13.43 -7.34
CA ALA A 49 8.43 -13.54 -8.76
C ALA A 49 9.92 -13.77 -9.02
N LEU A 50 10.81 -13.10 -8.28
CA LEU A 50 12.25 -13.31 -8.38
C LEU A 50 12.67 -14.72 -7.94
N ILE A 51 12.15 -15.20 -6.81
CA ILE A 51 12.46 -16.54 -6.29
C ILE A 51 12.01 -17.60 -7.29
N VAL A 52 10.79 -17.49 -7.84
CA VAL A 52 10.28 -18.41 -8.85
C VAL A 52 11.14 -18.38 -10.12
N GLY A 53 11.52 -17.19 -10.60
CA GLY A 53 12.40 -17.04 -11.77
C GLY A 53 13.78 -17.66 -11.56
N LEU A 54 14.36 -17.51 -10.36
CA LEU A 54 15.64 -18.14 -9.99
C LEU A 54 15.54 -19.66 -9.91
N VAL A 55 14.50 -20.19 -9.28
CA VAL A 55 14.28 -21.64 -9.15
C VAL A 55 14.09 -22.27 -10.53
N ILE A 56 13.23 -21.69 -11.37
CA ILE A 56 12.98 -22.19 -12.72
C ILE A 56 14.22 -22.01 -13.60
N GLY A 57 14.83 -20.83 -13.58
CA GLY A 57 16.03 -20.53 -14.37
C GLY A 57 17.19 -21.48 -14.04
N THR A 58 17.45 -21.73 -12.75
CA THR A 58 18.50 -22.67 -12.33
C THR A 58 18.17 -24.12 -12.65
N ALA A 59 16.90 -24.52 -12.58
CA ALA A 59 16.48 -25.86 -12.99
C ALA A 59 16.68 -26.07 -14.50
N LEU A 60 16.34 -25.07 -15.32
CA LEU A 60 16.53 -25.12 -16.77
C LEU A 60 18.02 -25.10 -17.13
N ASP A 61 18.82 -24.21 -16.54
CA ASP A 61 20.26 -24.16 -16.83
C ASP A 61 20.95 -25.51 -16.49
N LYS A 62 20.46 -26.24 -15.48
CA LYS A 62 20.94 -27.60 -15.16
C LYS A 62 20.49 -28.66 -16.14
N TRP A 63 19.26 -28.59 -16.64
CA TRP A 63 18.75 -29.56 -17.62
C TRP A 63 19.39 -29.42 -19.00
N PHE A 64 19.71 -28.20 -19.40
CA PHE A 64 20.34 -27.92 -20.70
C PHE A 64 21.87 -27.89 -20.64
N GLU A 65 22.47 -28.11 -19.45
CA GLU A 65 23.90 -27.92 -19.16
C GLU A 65 24.44 -26.58 -19.69
N THR A 66 23.55 -25.58 -19.79
CA THR A 66 23.88 -24.27 -20.32
C THR A 66 24.56 -23.43 -19.25
N LYS A 67 25.50 -22.59 -19.70
CA LYS A 67 25.99 -21.44 -18.91
C LYS A 67 24.77 -20.64 -18.40
N PRO A 68 24.86 -19.87 -17.29
CA PRO A 68 23.73 -19.23 -16.61
C PRO A 68 22.98 -18.18 -17.46
N LEU A 69 22.34 -18.63 -18.53
CA LEU A 69 21.70 -17.87 -19.60
C LEU A 69 20.19 -17.86 -19.35
N PHE A 70 19.61 -19.00 -19.01
CA PHE A 70 18.20 -19.05 -18.66
C PHE A 70 17.93 -18.30 -17.36
N ILE A 71 18.80 -18.39 -16.36
CA ILE A 71 18.70 -17.54 -15.15
C ILE A 71 18.67 -16.06 -15.53
N MET A 72 19.51 -15.60 -16.45
CA MET A 72 19.57 -14.19 -16.83
C MET A 72 18.27 -13.72 -17.49
N ILE A 73 17.72 -14.53 -18.39
CA ILE A 73 16.43 -14.27 -19.05
C ILE A 73 15.28 -14.30 -18.05
N PHE A 74 15.23 -15.31 -17.17
CA PHE A 74 14.19 -15.46 -16.17
C PHE A 74 14.23 -14.38 -15.08
N ILE A 75 15.40 -13.84 -14.75
CA ILE A 75 15.51 -12.68 -13.87
C ILE A 75 14.87 -11.45 -14.52
N ILE A 76 15.18 -11.18 -15.79
CA ILE A 76 14.56 -10.06 -16.53
C ILE A 76 13.04 -10.24 -16.59
N LEU A 77 12.58 -11.47 -16.87
CA LEU A 77 11.16 -11.82 -16.88
C LEU A 77 10.50 -11.67 -15.51
N GLY A 78 11.17 -12.08 -14.43
CA GLY A 78 10.69 -11.95 -13.06
C GLY A 78 10.52 -10.48 -12.65
N ILE A 79 11.50 -9.63 -12.99
CA ILE A 79 11.43 -8.19 -12.78
C ILE A 79 10.29 -7.58 -13.63
N ALA A 80 10.21 -7.92 -14.92
CA ALA A 80 9.16 -7.43 -15.80
C ALA A 80 7.76 -7.80 -15.28
N THR A 81 7.57 -9.04 -14.82
CA THR A 81 6.31 -9.53 -14.24
C THR A 81 5.96 -8.78 -12.96
N GLY A 82 6.93 -8.63 -12.05
CA GLY A 82 6.73 -7.91 -10.79
C GLY A 82 6.34 -6.45 -11.02
N LEU A 83 7.06 -5.75 -11.92
CA LEU A 83 6.74 -4.37 -12.28
C LEU A 83 5.39 -4.26 -12.99
N PHE A 84 5.08 -5.16 -13.92
CA PHE A 84 3.83 -5.17 -14.66
C PHE A 84 2.60 -5.31 -13.74
N ASN A 85 2.69 -6.13 -12.69
CA ASN A 85 1.62 -6.29 -11.70
C ASN A 85 1.35 -4.98 -10.93
N ILE A 86 2.41 -4.24 -10.59
CA ILE A 86 2.33 -2.95 -9.90
C ILE A 86 1.71 -1.90 -10.82
N PHE A 87 2.21 -1.76 -12.06
CA PHE A 87 1.69 -0.79 -13.03
C PHE A 87 0.21 -1.02 -13.35
N LYS A 88 -0.21 -2.28 -13.48
CA LYS A 88 -1.62 -2.64 -13.67
C LYS A 88 -2.49 -2.20 -12.47
N SER A 89 -2.01 -2.37 -11.25
CA SER A 89 -2.71 -1.95 -10.04
C SER A 89 -2.86 -0.43 -9.95
N VAL A 90 -1.81 0.32 -10.29
CA VAL A 90 -1.85 1.80 -10.30
C VAL A 90 -2.81 2.33 -11.37
N ARG A 91 -2.83 1.71 -12.56
CA ARG A 91 -3.75 2.10 -13.65
C ARG A 91 -5.22 1.92 -13.27
N LYS A 92 -5.58 0.84 -12.58
CA LYS A 92 -6.97 0.59 -12.10
C LYS A 92 -7.45 1.68 -11.13
N ILE A 93 -6.58 2.15 -10.25
CA ILE A 93 -6.92 3.23 -9.31
C ILE A 93 -7.19 4.54 -10.07
N LYS A 94 -6.44 4.80 -11.15
CA LYS A 94 -6.61 6.01 -11.96
C LYS A 94 -7.90 6.00 -12.80
N THR A 95 -8.40 4.83 -13.22
CA THR A 95 -9.62 4.74 -14.05
C THR A 95 -10.90 4.92 -13.22
N ASN A 96 -10.92 4.43 -11.98
CA ASN A 96 -12.10 4.54 -11.12
C ASN A 96 -12.38 5.97 -10.60
N HIS A 97 -11.38 6.86 -10.59
CA HIS A 97 -11.55 8.26 -10.18
C HIS A 97 -11.91 9.22 -11.33
N LEU A 98 -12.04 8.70 -12.55
CA LEU A 98 -12.40 9.51 -13.72
C LEU A 98 -13.93 9.46 -13.97
N HIS A 99 -14.59 8.34 -13.66
CA HIS A 99 -16.06 8.24 -13.74
C HIS A 99 -16.84 9.03 -12.66
N GLU A 100 -16.19 9.48 -11.58
CA GLU A 100 -16.82 10.34 -10.56
C GLU A 100 -16.80 11.82 -10.97
N LYS A 101 -15.80 12.25 -11.76
CA LYS A 101 -15.66 13.66 -12.16
C LYS A 101 -16.60 14.06 -13.31
N ASP A 102 -16.91 13.11 -14.18
CA ASP A 102 -17.77 13.35 -15.35
C ASP A 102 -19.27 13.37 -14.99
N SER A 103 -19.67 12.77 -13.86
CA SER A 103 -21.05 12.74 -13.37
C SER A 103 -21.45 13.98 -12.56
N VAL A 104 -20.49 14.63 -11.89
CA VAL A 104 -20.73 15.88 -11.13
C VAL A 104 -20.71 17.12 -12.02
N ASP A 105 -19.91 17.11 -13.09
CA ASP A 105 -19.84 18.22 -14.06
C ASP A 105 -21.09 18.28 -14.96
N ASN A 106 -21.61 17.12 -15.39
CA ASN A 106 -22.81 17.03 -16.24
C ASN A 106 -24.13 17.29 -15.51
N SER A 107 -24.15 17.32 -14.17
CA SER A 107 -25.35 17.72 -13.39
C SER A 107 -25.41 19.24 -13.09
N ARG A 108 -24.39 20.01 -13.52
CA ARG A 108 -24.32 21.47 -13.33
C ARG A 108 -24.55 22.27 -14.63
N LYS A 109 -24.79 21.60 -15.76
CA LYS A 109 -25.23 22.20 -17.02
C LYS A 109 -26.68 21.81 -17.29
#